data_AF-A0A7K0U258-F1
#
_entry.id   AF-A0A7K0U258-F1
#
_cell.length_a   1.000
_cell.length_b   1.000
_cell.length_c   1.000
_cell.angle_alpha   90.00
_cell.angle_beta   90.00
_cell.angle_gamma   90.00
#
_symmetry.space_group_name_H-M   'P 1'
#
loop_
_entity.id
_entity.type
_entity.pdbx_description
1 polymer ?
#
loop_
_entity_poly.entity_id
_entity_poly.type
_entity_poly.pdbx_seq_one_letter_code
_entity_poly.pdbx_strand_id
1 'polypeptide(L)'
;MASRRRIAPWIALAVAGVLAALFVVLAGAKSDQTDSADTPLIGKPAPAVTGATLAGETWDLSRRKGSWVVLNFFQSTCVPCKEEHPELVRFAEQQARLGSDGAELYTIDFSDDSV
;
A
#
# COMPACT_ATOMS: atom_id res chain seq x y z
N MET A 1 -43.42 37.77 14.75
CA MET A 1 -42.98 36.76 13.74
C MET A 1 -42.57 37.47 12.44
N ALA A 2 -41.30 37.84 12.24
CA ALA A 2 -40.85 38.42 10.95
C ALA A 2 -39.35 38.23 10.61
N SER A 3 -38.53 37.68 11.52
CA SER A 3 -37.07 37.61 11.34
C SER A 3 -36.58 36.39 10.53
N ARG A 4 -37.33 35.27 10.55
CA ARG A 4 -36.89 34.00 9.94
C ARG A 4 -36.71 34.03 8.41
N ARG A 5 -37.48 34.85 7.69
CA ARG A 5 -37.44 34.94 6.22
C ARG A 5 -36.22 35.70 5.67
N ARG A 6 -35.62 36.60 6.46
CA ARG A 6 -34.44 37.36 6.02
C ARG A 6 -33.12 36.65 6.30
N ILE A 7 -33.07 35.72 7.24
CA ILE A 7 -31.85 34.99 7.63
C ILE A 7 -31.62 33.76 6.72
N ALA A 8 -32.69 33.13 6.25
CA ALA A 8 -32.65 31.98 5.34
C ALA A 8 -31.78 32.19 4.07
N PRO A 9 -31.85 33.31 3.33
CA PRO A 9 -30.98 33.51 2.15
C PRO A 9 -29.50 33.66 2.52
N TRP A 10 -29.17 34.23 3.67
CA TRP A 10 -27.78 34.33 4.14
C TRP A 10 -27.22 32.99 4.56
N ILE A 11 -28.03 32.15 5.21
CA ILE A 11 -27.65 30.77 5.53
C ILE A 11 -27.43 29.97 4.25
N ALA A 12 -28.32 30.08 3.26
CA ALA A 12 -28.18 29.39 1.98
C ALA A 12 -26.92 29.81 1.22
N LEU A 13 -26.60 31.11 1.21
CA LEU A 13 -25.35 31.63 0.61
C LEU A 13 -24.11 31.14 1.36
N ALA A 14 -24.12 31.13 2.69
CA ALA A 14 -23.02 30.62 3.48
C ALA A 14 -22.77 29.13 3.20
N VAL A 15 -23.84 28.32 3.16
CA VAL A 15 -23.75 26.89 2.84
C VAL A 15 -23.24 26.66 1.42
N ALA A 16 -23.75 27.41 0.43
CA ALA A 16 -23.28 27.31 -0.95
C ALA A 16 -21.81 27.72 -1.08
N GLY A 17 -21.37 28.75 -0.36
CA GLY A 17 -19.97 29.17 -0.31
C GLY A 17 -19.06 28.10 0.30
N VAL A 18 -19.48 27.47 1.39
CA VAL A 18 -18.74 26.37 2.03
C VAL A 18 -18.66 25.16 1.10
N LEU A 19 -19.75 24.79 0.43
CA LEU A 19 -19.77 23.68 -0.52
C LEU A 19 -18.91 23.94 -1.75
N ALA A 20 -18.93 25.17 -2.28
CA ALA A 20 -18.08 25.57 -3.39
C ALA A 20 -16.60 25.55 -2.99
N ALA A 21 -16.26 26.05 -1.80
CA ALA A 21 -14.90 26.00 -1.27
C ALA A 21 -14.43 24.55 -1.07
N LEU A 22 -15.29 23.69 -0.49
CA LEU A 22 -15.00 22.27 -0.33
C LEU A 22 -14.80 21.59 -1.69
N PHE A 23 -15.63 21.88 -2.68
CA PHE A 23 -15.49 21.34 -4.03
C PHE A 23 -14.17 21.77 -4.68
N VAL A 24 -13.77 23.04 -4.53
CA VAL A 24 -12.48 23.54 -5.03
C VAL A 24 -11.31 22.82 -4.35
N VAL A 25 -11.38 22.62 -3.03
CA VAL A 25 -10.35 21.88 -2.27
C VAL A 25 -10.26 20.43 -2.73
N LEU A 26 -11.40 19.75 -2.91
CA LEU A 26 -11.43 18.35 -3.32
C LEU A 26 -11.02 18.16 -4.79
N ALA A 27 -11.39 19.07 -5.69
CA ALA A 27 -11.00 19.01 -7.10
C ALA A 27 -9.52 19.36 -7.31
N GLY A 28 -8.96 20.23 -6.47
CA GLY A 28 -7.53 20.58 -6.48
C GLY A 28 -6.66 19.64 -5.64
N ALA A 29 -7.26 18.68 -4.94
CA ALA A 29 -6.52 17.65 -4.23
C ALA A 29 -5.79 16.80 -5.26
N LYS A 30 -4.47 17.02 -5.34
CA LYS A 30 -3.55 16.17 -6.09
C LYS A 30 -3.66 14.79 -5.44
N SER A 31 -4.13 13.78 -6.18
CA SER A 31 -3.82 12.40 -5.83
C SER A 31 -2.29 12.31 -5.74
N ASP A 32 -1.77 11.65 -4.72
CA ASP A 32 -0.35 11.28 -4.63
C ASP A 32 -0.02 10.42 -5.85
N GLN A 33 0.21 11.07 -6.97
CA GLN A 33 0.55 10.49 -8.24
C GLN A 33 2.03 10.23 -8.13
N THR A 34 2.38 9.11 -7.50
CA THR A 34 3.68 8.43 -7.49
C THR A 34 4.81 9.26 -8.11
N ASP A 35 5.20 10.32 -7.42
CA ASP A 35 6.56 10.84 -7.58
C ASP A 35 7.41 9.63 -7.22
N SER A 36 8.16 9.11 -8.19
CA SER A 36 9.02 7.95 -8.01
C SER A 36 9.82 8.19 -6.75
N ALA A 37 9.43 7.53 -5.66
CA ALA A 37 10.06 7.74 -4.38
C ALA A 37 11.50 7.31 -4.58
N ASP A 38 12.42 8.28 -4.63
CA ASP A 38 13.86 8.04 -4.61
C ASP A 38 14.12 7.15 -3.39
N THR A 39 14.18 5.84 -3.62
CA THR A 39 14.25 4.87 -2.54
C THR A 39 15.68 4.92 -2.04
N PRO A 40 15.93 5.37 -0.80
CA PRO A 40 17.27 5.58 -0.28
C PRO A 40 18.05 4.27 -0.09
N LEU A 41 17.45 3.14 -0.44
CA LEU A 41 17.96 1.78 -0.29
C LEU A 41 18.48 1.17 -1.61
N ILE A 42 18.24 1.81 -2.77
CA ILE A 42 18.77 1.30 -4.05
C ILE A 42 20.30 1.30 -4.02
N GLY A 43 20.91 0.17 -4.40
CA GLY A 43 22.36 -0.02 -4.41
C GLY A 43 22.98 -0.27 -3.02
N LYS A 44 22.17 -0.28 -1.95
CA LYS A 44 22.62 -0.66 -0.61
C LYS A 44 22.33 -2.14 -0.35
N PRO A 45 23.08 -2.78 0.58
CA PRO A 45 22.73 -4.12 1.04
C PRO A 45 21.29 -4.14 1.59
N ALA A 46 20.56 -5.22 1.30
CA ALA A 46 19.27 -5.45 1.93
C ALA A 46 19.43 -5.49 3.47
N PRO A 47 18.47 -4.93 4.24
CA PRO A 47 18.49 -5.01 5.70
C PRO A 47 18.55 -6.47 6.19
N ALA A 48 19.12 -6.68 7.37
CA ALA A 48 19.04 -7.98 8.03
C ALA A 48 17.59 -8.19 8.50
N VAL A 49 16.94 -9.24 7.99
CA VAL A 49 15.57 -9.61 8.34
C VAL A 49 15.53 -11.07 8.75
N THR A 50 14.95 -11.32 9.93
CA THR A 50 14.67 -12.65 10.46
C THR A 50 13.22 -12.69 10.94
N GLY A 51 12.58 -13.85 10.84
CA GLY A 51 11.21 -14.03 11.30
C GLY A 51 10.85 -15.50 11.45
N ALA A 52 9.57 -15.76 11.65
CA ALA A 52 8.99 -17.09 11.59
C ALA A 52 8.07 -17.20 10.38
N THR A 53 8.07 -18.35 9.72
CA THR A 53 7.07 -18.67 8.71
C THR A 53 5.74 -18.99 9.40
N LEU A 54 4.65 -19.03 8.62
CA LEU A 54 3.34 -19.49 9.11
C LEU A 54 3.35 -20.96 9.59
N ALA A 55 4.38 -21.73 9.22
CA ALA A 55 4.60 -23.09 9.70
C ALA A 55 5.44 -23.14 11.00
N GLY A 56 5.83 -21.99 11.56
CA GLY A 56 6.66 -21.88 12.76
C GLY A 56 8.16 -22.08 12.52
N GLU A 57 8.60 -22.15 11.27
CA GLU A 57 10.02 -22.34 10.94
C GLU A 57 10.78 -21.00 11.01
N THR A 58 12.03 -21.04 11.46
CA THR A 58 12.88 -19.85 11.43
C THR A 58 13.21 -19.47 9.98
N TRP A 59 12.94 -18.22 9.64
CA TRP A 59 13.28 -17.63 8.35
C TRP A 59 14.32 -16.51 8.51
N ASP A 60 15.28 -16.46 7.60
CA ASP A 60 16.41 -15.52 7.65
C ASP A 60 16.82 -15.15 6.21
N LEU A 61 16.68 -13.87 5.87
CA LEU A 61 16.99 -13.33 4.54
C LEU A 61 18.47 -13.51 4.18
N SER A 62 19.37 -13.52 5.17
CA SER A 62 20.81 -13.65 4.92
C SER A 62 21.19 -15.00 4.31
N ARG A 63 20.34 -16.03 4.48
CA ARG A 63 20.49 -17.37 3.89
C ARG A 63 20.13 -17.43 2.41
N ARG A 64 19.63 -16.33 1.83
CA ARG A 64 19.25 -16.21 0.41
C ARG A 64 20.22 -15.37 -0.41
N LYS A 65 21.40 -15.07 0.14
CA LYS A 65 22.46 -14.38 -0.60
C LYS A 65 22.81 -15.17 -1.86
N GLY A 66 22.75 -14.50 -3.01
CA GLY A 66 22.99 -15.10 -4.33
C GLY A 66 21.72 -15.45 -5.09
N SER A 67 20.56 -15.51 -4.43
CA SER A 67 19.25 -15.63 -5.08
C SER A 67 18.65 -14.25 -5.36
N TRP A 68 17.80 -14.16 -6.38
CA TRP A 68 16.87 -13.05 -6.52
C TRP A 68 15.73 -13.24 -5.51
N VAL A 69 15.42 -12.20 -4.73
CA VAL A 69 14.36 -12.26 -3.70
C VAL A 69 13.43 -11.06 -3.86
N VAL A 70 12.14 -11.33 -3.93
CA VAL A 70 11.07 -10.33 -3.92
C VAL A 70 10.34 -10.43 -2.58
N LEU A 71 10.33 -9.33 -1.83
CA LEU A 71 9.58 -9.21 -0.58
C LEU A 71 8.31 -8.41 -0.85
N ASN A 72 7.16 -9.01 -0.59
CA ASN A 72 5.86 -8.37 -0.67
C ASN A 72 5.35 -8.09 0.76
N PHE A 73 4.98 -6.85 1.05
CA PHE A 73 4.41 -6.48 2.35
C PHE A 73 2.90 -6.40 2.22
N PHE A 74 2.19 -7.20 3.02
CA PHE A 74 0.76 -7.43 2.88
C PHE A 74 0.02 -7.22 4.20
N GLN A 75 -1.23 -6.79 4.08
CA GLN A 75 -2.21 -6.80 5.17
C GLN A 75 -3.56 -7.26 4.64
N SER A 76 -4.29 -8.05 5.43
CA SER A 76 -5.59 -8.66 5.05
C SER A 76 -6.65 -7.67 4.57
N THR A 77 -6.65 -6.46 5.14
CA THR A 77 -7.60 -5.39 4.85
C THR A 77 -7.17 -4.49 3.68
N CYS A 78 -5.95 -4.66 3.16
CA CYS A 78 -5.43 -3.87 2.05
C CYS A 78 -6.11 -4.26 0.72
N VAL A 79 -7.00 -3.40 0.21
CA VAL A 79 -7.67 -3.60 -1.08
C VAL A 79 -6.68 -3.70 -2.25
N PRO A 80 -5.77 -2.73 -2.48
CA PRO A 80 -4.86 -2.82 -3.62
C PRO A 80 -3.94 -4.05 -3.55
N CYS A 81 -3.53 -4.47 -2.35
CA CYS A 81 -2.72 -5.68 -2.18
C CYS A 81 -3.50 -6.95 -2.63
N LYS A 82 -4.80 -7.01 -2.35
CA LYS A 82 -5.66 -8.12 -2.82
C LYS A 82 -5.84 -8.12 -4.33
N GLU A 83 -5.90 -6.95 -4.96
CA GLU A 83 -5.97 -6.82 -6.41
C GLU A 83 -4.66 -7.25 -7.10
N GLU A 84 -3.50 -7.05 -6.45
CA GLU A 84 -2.18 -7.45 -6.96
C GLU A 84 -1.91 -8.96 -6.80
N HIS A 85 -2.44 -9.59 -5.75
CA HIS A 85 -2.15 -10.99 -5.40
C HIS A 85 -2.26 -12.00 -6.55
N PRO A 86 -3.28 -11.97 -7.42
CA PRO A 86 -3.35 -12.88 -8.56
C PRO A 86 -2.14 -12.80 -9.49
N GLU A 87 -1.57 -11.61 -9.68
CA GLU A 87 -0.36 -11.43 -10.49
C GLU A 87 0.89 -11.94 -9.76
N LEU A 88 0.98 -11.73 -8.44
CA LEU A 88 2.09 -12.25 -7.62
C LEU A 88 2.11 -13.78 -7.59
N VAL A 89 0.95 -14.43 -7.55
CA VAL A 89 0.84 -15.89 -7.66
C VAL A 89 1.36 -16.37 -9.02
N ARG A 90 0.93 -15.74 -10.12
CA ARG A 90 1.43 -16.07 -11.46
C ARG A 90 2.92 -15.84 -11.60
N PHE A 91 3.43 -14.74 -11.03
CA PHE A 91 4.85 -14.45 -10.99
C PHE A 91 5.61 -15.57 -10.27
N ALA A 92 5.20 -15.95 -9.06
CA ALA A 92 5.84 -17.00 -8.29
C ALA A 92 5.87 -18.34 -9.04
N GLU A 93 4.76 -18.72 -9.69
CA GLU A 93 4.69 -19.94 -10.51
C GLU A 93 5.63 -19.89 -11.72
N GLN A 94 5.76 -18.73 -12.36
CA GLN A 94 6.68 -18.54 -13.49
C GLN A 94 8.14 -18.62 -13.04
N GLN A 95 8.48 -17.96 -11.93
CA GLN A 95 9.84 -17.96 -11.40
C GLN A 95 10.26 -19.33 -10.89
N ALA A 96 9.34 -20.08 -10.25
CA ALA A 96 9.63 -21.43 -9.79
C ALA A 96 10.05 -22.39 -10.93
N ARG A 97 9.55 -22.17 -12.15
CA ARG A 97 9.94 -22.97 -13.33
C ARG A 97 11.37 -22.71 -13.79
N LEU A 98 11.97 -21.59 -13.39
CA LEU A 98 13.35 -21.23 -13.72
C LEU A 98 14.38 -21.84 -12.75
N GLY A 99 13.93 -22.50 -11.68
CA GLY A 99 14.82 -23.11 -10.69
C GLY A 99 15.69 -22.06 -10.00
N SER A 100 17.02 -22.27 -10.01
CA SER A 100 17.98 -21.37 -9.37
C SER A 100 18.10 -19.99 -10.02
N ASP A 101 17.65 -19.85 -11.26
CA ASP A 101 17.73 -18.58 -12.00
C ASP A 101 16.49 -17.70 -11.77
N GLY A 102 15.46 -18.25 -11.11
CA GLY A 102 14.23 -17.55 -10.79
C GLY A 102 14.32 -16.72 -9.50
N ALA A 103 13.38 -15.79 -9.35
CA ALA A 103 13.18 -15.06 -8.11
C ALA A 103 12.31 -15.82 -7.09
N GLU A 104 12.75 -15.83 -5.84
CA GLU A 104 11.97 -16.30 -4.70
C GLU A 104 11.04 -15.19 -4.20
N LEU A 105 9.73 -15.46 -4.09
CA LEU A 105 8.75 -14.52 -3.52
C LEU A 105 8.46 -14.88 -2.06
N TYR A 106 8.57 -13.90 -1.17
CA TYR A 106 8.13 -14.01 0.23
C TYR A 106 7.16 -12.89 0.57
N THR A 107 6.00 -13.25 1.13
CA THR A 107 5.00 -12.29 1.62
C THR A 107 5.12 -12.13 3.13
N ILE A 108 5.24 -10.89 3.57
CA ILE A 108 5.34 -10.47 4.96
C ILE A 108 3.97 -9.91 5.35
N ASP A 109 3.25 -10.67 6.17
CA ASP A 109 2.02 -10.19 6.80
C ASP A 109 2.39 -9.32 8.01
N PHE A 110 1.93 -8.07 8.01
CA PHE A 110 2.12 -7.14 9.11
C PHE A 110 0.79 -6.78 9.80
N SER A 111 -0.27 -7.57 9.61
CA SER A 111 -1.51 -7.41 10.38
C SER A 111 -1.28 -7.65 11.87
N ASP A 112 -1.97 -6.87 12.72
CA ASP A 112 -1.88 -6.98 14.19
C ASP A 112 -2.50 -8.29 14.74
N ASP A 113 -3.01 -9.14 13.85
CA ASP A 113 -3.76 -10.37 14.16
C ASP A 113 -2.86 -11.62 14.12
N SER A 114 -1.61 -11.48 13.65
CA SER A 114 -0.69 -12.61 13.46
C SER A 114 -0.01 -13.01 14.78
N VAL A 115 -0.63 -13.92 15.51
CA VAL A 115 -0.03 -14.70 16.62
C VAL A 115 0.06 -16.16 16.22
#